data_AF-A0A924Q3X7-F1
#
_entry.id   AF-A0A924Q3X7-F1
#
_cell.length_a   1.000
_cell.length_b   1.000
_cell.length_c   1.000
_cell.angle_alpha   90.00
_cell.angle_beta   90.00
_cell.angle_gamma   90.00
#
_symmetry.space_group_name_H-M   'P 1'
#
loop_
_entity.id
_entity.type
_entity.pdbx_description
1 polymer ?
#
loop_
_entity_poly.entity_id
_entity_poly.type
_entity_poly.pdbx_seq_one_letter_code
_entity_poly.pdbx_strand_id
1 'polypeptide(L)' 'DDADGVTAQRLEAAFKAGTLDRPLLSAARGRRLSNVTCLAFGGPDLRTAYMGCLAGDSLATFRSPVAGLPPVHWNW' A
#
# COMPACT_ATOMS: atom_id res chain seq x y z
N ASP A 1 0.19 -1.91 12.56
CA ASP A 1 -0.43 -0.96 11.64
C ASP A 1 0.46 0.27 11.51
N ASP A 2 0.67 0.76 10.29
CA ASP A 2 1.49 1.93 9.99
C ASP A 2 0.66 3.18 9.66
N ALA A 3 -0.66 3.02 9.44
CA ALA A 3 -1.56 4.13 9.14
C ALA A 3 -1.75 5.06 10.34
N ASP A 4 -1.82 6.38 10.08
CA ASP A 4 -2.23 7.38 11.07
C ASP A 4 -3.75 7.52 11.09
N GLY A 5 -4.38 7.23 12.24
CA GLY A 5 -5.83 7.15 12.35
C GLY A 5 -6.55 8.49 12.10
N VAL A 6 -5.95 9.61 12.52
CA VAL A 6 -6.53 10.94 12.31
C VAL A 6 -6.53 11.29 10.82
N THR A 7 -5.40 11.04 10.14
CA THR A 7 -5.25 11.25 8.71
C THR A 7 -6.21 10.37 7.91
N ALA A 8 -6.34 9.09 8.28
CA ALA A 8 -7.27 8.15 7.65
C ALA A 8 -8.73 8.61 7.77
N GLN A 9 -9.16 9.06 8.96
CA GLN A 9 -10.52 9.58 9.15
C GLN A 9 -10.78 10.85 8.33
N ARG A 10 -9.80 11.76 8.26
CA ARG A 10 -9.91 12.98 7.46
C ARG A 10 -10.03 12.68 5.96
N LEU A 11 -9.24 11.73 5.47
CA LEU A 11 -9.30 11.25 4.07
C LEU A 11 -10.65 10.63 3.75
N GLU A 12 -11.15 9.76 4.61
CA GLU A 12 -12.45 9.11 4.47
C GLU A 12 -13.60 10.13 4.45
N ALA A 13 -13.55 11.14 5.31
CA ALA A 13 -14.56 12.21 5.33
C ALA A 13 -14.53 13.04 4.04
N ALA A 14 -13.36 13.42 3.55
CA ALA A 14 -13.22 14.17 2.30
C ALA A 14 -13.64 13.34 1.08
N PHE A 15 -13.33 12.04 1.07
CA PHE A 15 -13.81 11.13 0.04
C PHE A 15 -15.34 11.08 0.00
N LYS A 16 -15.99 10.89 1.15
CA LYS A 16 -17.47 10.89 1.27
C LYS A 16 -18.10 12.22 0.87
N ALA A 17 -17.45 13.33 1.17
CA ALA A 17 -17.91 14.67 0.82
C ALA A 17 -17.63 15.06 -0.65
N GLY A 18 -16.91 14.23 -1.42
CA GLY A 18 -16.48 14.57 -2.79
C GLY A 18 -15.45 15.69 -2.86
N THR A 19 -14.75 15.97 -1.75
CA THR A 19 -13.75 17.05 -1.63
C THR A 19 -12.31 16.51 -1.53
N LEU A 20 -12.11 15.23 -1.82
CA LEU A 20 -10.79 14.60 -1.83
C LEU A 20 -9.93 15.16 -2.97
N ASP A 21 -8.80 15.77 -2.61
CA ASP A 21 -7.85 16.35 -3.55
C ASP A 21 -6.45 15.71 -3.46
N ARG A 22 -5.56 16.11 -4.37
CA ARG A 22 -4.21 15.55 -4.47
C ARG A 22 -3.33 15.87 -3.24
N PRO A 23 -3.33 17.11 -2.70
CA PRO A 23 -2.62 17.40 -1.45
C PRO A 23 -3.10 16.52 -0.29
N LEU A 24 -4.41 16.32 -0.13
CA LEU A 24 -4.95 15.50 0.94
C LEU A 24 -4.56 14.03 0.77
N LEU A 25 -4.69 13.47 -0.43
CA LEU A 25 -4.20 12.11 -0.75
C LEU A 25 -2.71 11.95 -0.42
N SER A 26 -1.90 12.97 -0.70
CA SER A 26 -0.46 12.95 -0.44
C SER A 26 -0.10 13.07 1.05
N ALA A 27 -1.07 13.39 1.90
CA ALA A 27 -0.91 13.40 3.36
C ALA A 27 -0.95 11.99 3.98
N ALA A 28 -1.37 10.96 3.22
CA ALA A 28 -1.38 9.56 3.65
C ALA A 28 0.05 9.01 3.84
N ARG A 29 0.75 9.46 4.88
CA ARG A 29 2.13 9.07 5.19
C ARG A 29 2.17 8.37 6.53
N GLY A 30 2.37 7.05 6.50
CA GLY A 30 2.65 6.26 7.68
C GLY A 30 4.06 6.53 8.21
N ARG A 31 4.39 5.94 9.36
CA ARG A 31 5.71 6.12 10.00
C ARG A 31 6.83 5.45 9.21
N ARG A 32 6.53 4.36 8.51
CA ARG A 32 7.49 3.57 7.73
C ARG A 32 7.19 3.60 6.23
N LEU A 33 5.92 3.69 5.87
CA LEU A 33 5.45 3.62 4.49
C LEU A 33 4.75 4.93 4.13
N SER A 34 5.37 5.67 3.21
CA SER A 34 4.83 6.93 2.71
C SER A 34 3.92 6.69 1.51
N ASN A 35 2.62 6.47 1.77
CA ASN A 35 1.58 6.31 0.74
C ASN A 35 1.75 5.03 -0.09
N VAL A 36 1.43 3.88 0.53
CA VAL A 36 1.45 2.56 -0.12
C VAL A 36 0.40 2.52 -1.22
N THR A 37 0.81 2.16 -2.43
CA THR A 37 -0.08 2.12 -3.60
C THR A 37 -0.05 0.81 -4.35
N CYS A 38 0.96 -0.03 -4.10
CA CYS A 38 0.98 -1.38 -4.63
C CYS A 38 1.48 -2.38 -3.58
N LEU A 39 0.95 -3.59 -3.68
CA LEU A 39 1.38 -4.76 -2.95
C LEU A 39 1.45 -5.92 -3.94
N ALA A 40 2.59 -6.61 -3.98
CA ALA A 40 2.80 -7.80 -4.79
C ALA A 40 3.41 -8.91 -3.94
N PHE A 41 3.09 -10.15 -4.27
CA PHE A 41 3.69 -11.32 -3.65
C PHE A 41 4.63 -12.00 -4.64
N GLY A 42 5.81 -12.37 -4.18
CA GLY A 42 6.82 -13.04 -5.00
C GLY A 42 7.70 -13.97 -4.18
N GLY A 43 8.82 -14.36 -4.79
CA GLY A 43 9.67 -15.43 -4.30
C GLY A 43 9.14 -16.83 -4.67
N PRO A 44 9.95 -17.88 -4.49
CA PRO A 44 9.61 -19.24 -4.94
C PRO A 44 8.34 -19.82 -4.29
N ASP A 45 7.95 -19.32 -3.10
CA ASP A 45 6.78 -19.77 -2.36
C ASP A 45 5.67 -18.72 -2.27
N LEU A 46 5.79 -17.61 -3.04
CA LEU A 46 4.85 -16.49 -3.06
C LEU A 46 4.59 -15.85 -1.68
N ARG A 47 5.51 -15.97 -0.72
CA ARG A 47 5.34 -15.39 0.62
C ARG A 47 6.11 -14.11 0.85
N THR A 48 6.93 -13.65 -0.10
CA THR A 48 7.59 -12.34 0.04
C THR A 48 6.64 -11.27 -0.45
N ALA A 49 6.13 -10.45 0.47
CA ALA A 49 5.33 -9.28 0.15
C ALA A 49 6.24 -8.09 -0.17
N TYR A 50 6.04 -7.47 -1.33
CA TYR A 50 6.71 -6.25 -1.79
C TYR A 50 5.68 -5.11 -1.81
N MET A 51 5.98 -4.02 -1.11
CA MET A 51 5.13 -2.85 -1.02
C MET A 51 5.81 -1.65 -1.66
N GLY A 52 5.17 -1.08 -2.67
CA GLY A 52 5.61 0.16 -3.33
C GLY A 52 4.83 1.36 -2.81
N CYS A 53 5.57 2.45 -2.61
CA CYS A 53 5.08 3.70 -2.09
C CYS A 53 5.26 4.81 -3.13
N LEU A 54 4.23 5.61 -3.40
CA LEU A 54 4.33 6.70 -4.40
C LEU A 54 5.38 7.75 -4.04
N ALA A 55 5.63 7.92 -2.75
CA ALA A 55 6.60 8.88 -2.22
C ALA A 55 7.78 8.20 -1.51
N GLY A 56 8.05 6.93 -1.85
CA GLY A 56 9.24 6.20 -1.41
C GLY A 56 10.25 6.03 -2.55
N ASP A 57 11.51 5.85 -2.17
CA ASP A 57 12.64 5.58 -3.08
C ASP A 57 13.05 4.09 -3.08
N SER A 58 12.35 3.28 -2.30
CA SER A 58 12.65 1.87 -2.07
C SER A 58 11.37 1.05 -1.87
N LEU A 59 11.47 -0.27 -2.08
CA LEU A 59 10.38 -1.21 -1.83
C LEU A 59 10.53 -1.81 -0.44
N ALA A 60 9.50 -1.66 0.39
CA ALA A 60 9.46 -2.34 1.68
C ALA A 60 9.06 -3.82 1.47
N THR A 61 9.74 -4.73 2.18
CA THR A 61 9.46 -6.16 2.06
C THR A 61 9.30 -6.83 3.41
N PHE A 62 8.39 -7.81 3.48
CA PHE A 62 8.28 -8.69 4.65
C PHE A 62 7.83 -10.10 4.22
N ARG A 63 8.02 -11.08 5.10
CA ARG A 63 7.52 -12.44 4.89
C ARG A 63 6.07 -12.51 5.38
N SER A 64 5.14 -12.75 4.46
CA SER A 64 3.72 -12.92 4.77
C SER A 64 3.46 -14.33 5.34
N PRO A 65 2.59 -14.47 6.36
CA PRO A 65 2.15 -15.77 6.84
C PRO A 65 1.29 -16.52 5.81
N VAL A 66 0.70 -15.79 4.85
CA VAL A 66 -0.14 -16.33 3.77
C VAL A 66 0.54 -16.08 2.43
N ALA A 67 0.57 -17.09 1.56
CA ALA A 67 1.11 -16.94 0.20
C ALA A 67 0.14 -16.11 -0.68
N GLY A 68 0.69 -15.29 -1.56
CA GLY A 68 -0.09 -14.61 -2.58
C GLY A 68 -0.54 -15.55 -3.71
N LEU A 69 -1.34 -15.01 -4.61
CA LEU A 69 -1.81 -15.74 -5.79
C LEU A 69 -0.76 -15.72 -6.90
N PRO A 70 -0.56 -16.84 -7.62
CA PRO A 70 0.23 -16.84 -8.84
C PRO A 70 -0.36 -15.85 -9.86
N PRO A 71 0.46 -15.00 -10.48
CA PRO A 71 0.00 -14.13 -11.55
C PRO A 71 -0.60 -14.93 -12.70
N VAL A 72 -1.78 -14.50 -13.18
CA VAL A 72 -2.54 -15.18 -14.24
C VAL A 72 -1.74 -15.37 -15.54
N HIS A 73 -0.70 -14.55 -15.74
CA HIS A 73 0.13 -14.55 -16.94
C HIS A 73 1.27 -15.57 -16.96
N TRP A 74 1.45 -16.33 -15.89
CA TRP A 74 2.50 -17.36 -15.84
C TRP A 74 2.17 -18.61 -16.65
N ASN A 75 0.89 -18.81 -16.99
CA ASN A 75 0.39 -19.99 -17.67
C ASN A 75 -0.31 -19.63 -19.01
N TRP A 76 0.07 -18.52 -19.63
CA TRP A 76 -0.40 -18.15 -20.96
C TRP A 76 0.31 -18.94 -22.06
#